data_AF-X1K918-F1
#
_entry.id   AF-X1K918-F1
#
_cell.length_a   1.000
_cell.length_b   1.000
_cell.length_c   1.000
_cell.angle_alpha   90.00
_cell.angle_beta   90.00
_cell.angle_gamma   90.00
#
_symmetry.space_group_name_H-M   'P 1'
#
loop_
_entity.id
_entity.type
_entity.pdbx_description
1 polymer ?
#
loop_
_entity_poly.entity_id
_entity_poly.type
_entity_poly.pdbx_seq_one_letter_code
_entity_poly.pdbx_strand_id
1 'polypeptide(L)'
;MLVRKSLTEITINSDDKSQISIAFEFPKKENDKTLKKFIKSQLTHAGLSISKISNLTMNKGFIVYVDYYNEPVGSIAFIKGKAFTDLQLIRGDLKYKPKLVVIIDNFGYSNNDVIKGFLRLNVNITLSVIPGHRYSRWAASEGKKNNKEI
;
A
#
# COMPACT_ATOMS: atom_id res chain seq x y z
N MET A 1 11.93 25.97 1.86
CA MET A 1 12.83 24.82 2.11
C MET A 1 12.24 23.94 3.20
N LEU A 2 11.84 22.71 2.86
CA LEU A 2 11.05 21.80 3.71
C LEU A 2 11.68 21.54 5.10
N VAL A 3 13.00 21.40 5.14
CA VAL A 3 13.80 21.15 6.36
C VAL A 3 13.59 22.24 7.44
N ARG A 4 13.23 23.48 7.07
CA ARG A 4 13.04 24.58 8.04
C ARG A 4 11.75 24.49 8.87
N LYS A 5 10.80 23.59 8.55
CA LYS A 5 9.51 23.46 9.25
C LYS A 5 9.48 22.30 10.26
N SER A 6 10.59 22.06 10.95
CA SER A 6 10.75 20.91 11.88
C SER A 6 10.54 19.55 11.21
N LEU A 7 10.70 19.49 9.88
CA LEU A 7 10.72 18.25 9.13
C LEU A 7 12.14 17.70 9.17
N THR A 8 12.29 16.46 9.62
CA THR A 8 13.59 15.78 9.62
C THR A 8 13.69 14.94 8.36
N GLU A 9 14.69 15.19 7.52
CA GLU A 9 14.95 14.34 6.36
C GLU A 9 15.42 12.96 6.84
N ILE A 10 14.85 11.91 6.27
CA ILE A 10 15.10 10.54 6.72
C ILE A 10 15.91 9.75 5.69
N THR A 11 15.52 9.86 4.42
CA THR A 11 16.16 9.11 3.33
C THR A 11 15.83 9.73 1.98
N ILE A 12 16.76 9.56 1.04
CA ILE A 12 16.54 9.72 -0.39
C ILE A 12 16.90 8.37 -1.02
N ASN A 13 16.00 7.81 -1.81
CA ASN A 13 16.27 6.60 -2.59
C ASN A 13 15.84 6.85 -4.04
N SER A 14 16.69 6.49 -5.00
CA SER A 14 16.38 6.54 -6.42
C SER A 14 16.46 5.14 -6.98
N ASP A 15 15.44 4.70 -7.70
CA ASP A 15 15.49 3.41 -8.39
C ASP A 15 16.08 3.54 -9.81
N ASP A 16 16.39 2.40 -10.42
CA ASP A 16 16.94 2.29 -11.78
C ASP A 16 16.01 2.88 -12.86
N LYS A 17 14.78 3.27 -12.50
CA LYS A 17 13.78 3.90 -13.38
C LYS A 17 13.74 5.43 -13.24
N SER A 18 14.74 6.05 -12.60
CA SER A 18 14.92 7.51 -12.49
C SER A 18 13.89 8.23 -11.62
N GLN A 19 13.10 7.51 -10.81
CA GLN A 19 12.13 8.15 -9.90
C GLN A 19 12.75 8.36 -8.52
N ILE A 20 12.64 9.59 -8.01
CA ILE A 20 13.22 9.97 -6.71
C ILE A 20 12.16 9.79 -5.62
N SER A 21 12.47 8.99 -4.61
CA SER A 21 11.66 8.84 -3.40
C SER A 21 12.37 9.46 -2.20
N ILE A 22 11.75 10.48 -1.61
CA ILE A 22 12.28 11.20 -0.43
C ILE A 22 11.34 10.97 0.75
N ALA A 23 11.87 10.79 1.95
CA ALA A 23 11.05 10.68 3.16
C ALA A 23 11.43 11.73 4.22
N PHE A 24 10.42 12.34 4.84
CA PHE A 24 10.54 13.27 5.94
C PHE A 24 9.73 12.80 7.16
N GLU A 25 10.26 13.04 8.36
CA GLU A 25 9.54 12.86 9.62
C GLU A 25 8.93 14.20 10.02
N PHE A 26 7.69 14.18 10.52
CA PHE A 26 7.07 15.36 11.12
C PHE A 26 6.51 15.07 12.52
N PRO A 27 6.54 16.03 13.46
CA PRO A 27 6.10 15.81 14.84
C PRO A 27 4.62 15.41 14.95
N LYS A 28 4.28 14.55 15.92
CA LYS A 28 2.88 14.12 16.17
C LYS A 28 1.88 15.27 16.38
N LYS A 29 2.36 16.40 16.93
CA LYS A 29 1.57 17.62 17.19
C LYS A 29 1.22 18.40 15.93
N GLU A 30 1.92 18.16 14.82
CA GLU A 30 1.66 18.86 13.56
C GLU A 30 0.37 18.32 12.92
N ASN A 31 -0.41 19.22 12.33
CA ASN A 31 -1.65 18.90 11.65
C ASN A 31 -1.40 18.57 10.17
N ASP A 32 -1.83 17.38 9.75
CA ASP A 32 -1.70 16.88 8.39
C ASP A 32 -2.29 17.80 7.32
N LYS A 33 -3.44 18.45 7.58
CA LYS A 33 -4.09 19.38 6.64
C LYS A 33 -3.21 20.62 6.43
N THR A 34 -2.69 21.19 7.52
CA THR A 34 -1.78 22.34 7.48
C THR A 34 -0.47 21.98 6.77
N LEU A 35 0.07 20.80 7.06
CA LEU A 35 1.27 20.31 6.41
C LEU A 35 1.06 20.09 4.91
N LYS A 36 -0.02 19.42 4.49
CA LYS A 36 -0.36 19.23 3.07
C LYS A 36 -0.50 20.55 2.31
N LYS A 37 -1.14 21.57 2.92
CA LYS A 37 -1.25 22.91 2.32
C LYS A 37 0.13 23.56 2.13
N PHE A 38 1.01 23.43 3.13
CA PHE A 38 2.38 23.91 3.05
C PHE A 38 3.19 23.19 1.96
N ILE A 39 3.13 21.85 1.91
CA ILE A 39 3.84 21.06 0.90
C ILE A 39 3.37 21.41 -0.51
N LYS A 40 2.05 21.50 -0.72
CA LYS A 40 1.50 21.93 -2.01
C LYS A 40 2.06 23.28 -2.44
N SER A 41 2.08 24.26 -1.54
CA SER A 41 2.66 25.57 -1.82
C SER A 41 4.14 25.48 -2.20
N GLN A 42 4.96 24.74 -1.44
CA GLN A 42 6.39 24.62 -1.71
C GLN A 42 6.69 23.92 -3.04
N LEU A 43 5.96 22.85 -3.38
CA LEU A 43 6.13 22.15 -4.65
C LEU A 43 5.75 23.03 -5.84
N THR A 44 4.63 23.76 -5.75
CA THR A 44 4.22 24.70 -6.80
C THR A 44 5.26 25.80 -7.04
N HIS A 45 5.88 26.35 -5.97
CA HIS A 45 6.96 27.32 -6.13
C HIS A 45 8.21 26.73 -6.81
N ALA A 46 8.42 25.42 -6.71
CA ALA A 46 9.51 24.71 -7.36
C ALA A 46 9.16 24.24 -8.79
N GLY A 47 7.99 24.58 -9.33
CA GLY A 47 7.55 24.14 -10.65
C GLY A 47 7.05 22.69 -10.70
N LEU A 48 6.76 22.09 -9.55
CA LEU A 48 6.28 20.72 -9.42
C LEU A 48 4.77 20.70 -9.15
N SER A 49 4.08 19.69 -9.70
CA SER A 49 2.66 19.44 -9.44
C SER A 49 2.47 18.16 -8.61
N ILE A 50 1.34 18.10 -7.89
CA ILE A 50 0.96 16.91 -7.13
C ILE A 50 -0.07 16.14 -7.94
N SER A 51 0.25 14.93 -8.37
CA SER A 51 -0.69 14.02 -9.06
C SER A 51 -1.59 13.28 -8.08
N LYS A 52 -1.04 12.85 -6.93
CA LYS A 52 -1.79 12.07 -5.94
C LYS A 52 -1.28 12.29 -4.53
N ILE A 53 -2.19 12.25 -3.56
CA ILE A 53 -1.85 12.13 -2.14
C ILE A 53 -2.49 10.85 -1.61
N SER A 54 -1.68 9.98 -1.00
CA SER A 54 -2.13 8.74 -0.37
C SER A 54 -1.89 8.81 1.13
N ASN A 55 -2.93 8.65 1.95
CA ASN A 55 -2.77 8.59 3.40
C ASN A 55 -2.22 7.22 3.80
N LEU A 56 -1.26 7.20 4.72
CA LEU A 56 -0.81 5.97 5.36
C LEU A 56 -1.85 5.49 6.37
N THR A 57 -1.91 4.18 6.59
CA THR A 57 -2.83 3.55 7.54
C THR A 57 -2.58 4.05 8.96
N MET A 58 -3.60 3.95 9.81
CA MET A 58 -3.52 4.34 11.23
C MET A 58 -3.06 5.79 11.47
N ASN A 59 -3.31 6.69 10.52
CA ASN A 59 -2.92 8.11 10.60
C ASN A 59 -1.40 8.32 10.81
N LYS A 60 -0.59 7.42 10.22
CA LYS A 60 0.87 7.42 10.33
C LYS A 60 1.57 8.44 9.41
N GLY A 61 0.81 9.17 8.60
CA GLY A 61 1.33 10.15 7.66
C GLY A 61 0.73 10.02 6.27
N PHE A 62 1.45 10.45 5.25
CA PHE A 62 0.98 10.45 3.87
C PHE A 62 2.13 10.48 2.86
N ILE A 63 1.85 10.03 1.63
CA ILE A 63 2.76 10.08 0.49
C ILE A 63 2.19 11.07 -0.54
N VAL A 64 3.05 11.92 -1.06
CA VAL A 64 2.76 12.85 -2.17
C VAL A 64 3.48 12.34 -3.41
N TYR A 65 2.73 12.08 -4.48
CA TYR A 65 3.27 11.75 -5.80
C TYR A 65 3.41 13.05 -6.59
N VAL A 66 4.57 13.22 -7.21
CA VAL A 66 5.02 14.49 -7.77
C VAL A 66 5.32 14.32 -9.25
N ASP A 67 4.84 15.28 -10.04
CA ASP A 67 5.10 15.36 -11.46
C ASP A 67 5.86 16.64 -11.80
N TYR A 68 6.59 16.61 -12.91
CA TYR A 68 7.21 17.77 -13.56
C TYR A 68 6.75 17.78 -15.03
N TYR A 69 6.08 18.85 -15.47
CA TYR A 69 5.46 18.92 -16.80
C TYR A 69 4.59 17.69 -17.17
N ASN A 70 3.80 17.20 -16.21
CA ASN A 70 2.94 16.00 -16.32
C ASN A 70 3.69 14.66 -16.45
N GLU A 71 5.01 14.66 -16.29
CA GLU A 71 5.79 13.43 -16.19
C GLU A 71 6.04 13.07 -14.72
N PRO A 72 5.80 11.82 -14.29
CA PRO A 72 6.00 11.40 -12.91
C PRO A 72 7.49 11.37 -12.57
N VAL A 73 7.91 12.21 -11.62
CA VAL A 73 9.32 12.31 -11.19
C VAL A 73 9.61 11.57 -9.89
N GLY A 74 8.58 11.25 -9.12
CA GLY A 74 8.70 10.38 -7.95
C GLY A 74 7.74 10.71 -6.81
N SER A 75 8.18 10.46 -5.58
CA SER A 75 7.33 10.56 -4.41
C SER A 75 8.02 11.16 -3.19
N ILE A 76 7.24 11.82 -2.34
CA ILE A 76 7.68 12.36 -1.07
C ILE A 76 6.79 11.83 0.05
N ALA A 77 7.36 11.00 0.92
CA ALA A 77 6.69 10.46 2.09
C ALA A 77 6.87 11.40 3.29
N PHE A 78 5.78 11.63 4.04
CA PHE A 78 5.77 12.36 5.30
C PHE A 78 5.25 11.41 6.37
N ILE A 79 6.09 11.09 7.35
CA ILE A 79 5.82 10.10 8.39
C ILE A 79 5.66 10.81 9.73
N LYS A 80 4.60 10.44 10.47
CA LYS A 80 4.20 11.12 11.70
C LYS A 80 4.87 10.52 12.93
N GLY A 81 5.75 11.31 13.56
CA GLY A 81 6.55 10.92 14.73
C GLY A 81 7.64 9.89 14.42
N LYS A 82 8.34 9.42 15.47
CA LYS A 82 9.48 8.49 15.39
C LYS A 82 9.08 7.07 14.99
N ALA A 83 8.50 6.90 13.82
CA ALA A 83 8.07 5.60 13.34
C ALA A 83 9.21 4.90 12.59
N PHE A 84 10.24 4.52 13.34
CA PHE A 84 11.38 3.72 12.84
C PHE A 84 10.91 2.43 12.13
N THR A 85 9.82 1.82 12.60
CA THR A 85 9.20 0.64 12.00
C THR A 85 8.48 0.92 10.68
N ASP A 86 7.81 2.08 10.55
CA ASP A 86 7.12 2.46 9.32
C ASP A 86 8.11 2.84 8.22
N LEU A 87 9.27 3.37 8.61
CA LEU A 87 10.39 3.62 7.72
C LEU A 87 11.02 2.35 7.16
N GLN A 88 11.25 1.32 7.99
CA GLN A 88 11.72 0.02 7.48
C GLN A 88 10.71 -0.60 6.51
N LEU A 89 9.41 -0.41 6.77
CA LEU A 89 8.33 -0.86 5.89
C LEU A 89 8.38 -0.16 4.53
N ILE A 90 8.57 1.17 4.52
CA ILE A 90 8.67 1.99 3.31
C ILE A 90 9.96 1.71 2.53
N ARG A 91 11.08 1.46 3.23
CA ARG A 91 12.37 1.13 2.62
C ARG A 91 12.44 -0.28 2.03
N GLY A 92 11.46 -1.14 2.33
CA GLY A 92 11.56 -2.57 2.03
C GLY A 92 12.59 -3.30 2.91
N ASP A 93 13.14 -2.62 3.91
CA ASP A 93 14.17 -3.09 4.85
C ASP A 93 13.58 -3.91 6.01
N LEU A 94 12.33 -4.36 5.89
CA LEU A 94 11.79 -5.27 6.89
C LEU A 94 12.63 -6.55 6.89
N LYS A 95 13.13 -6.91 8.07
CA LYS A 95 13.77 -8.21 8.32
C LYS A 95 12.92 -9.38 7.81
N TYR A 96 11.60 -9.20 7.73
CA TYR A 96 10.65 -10.15 7.15
C TYR A 96 9.80 -9.47 6.09
N LYS A 97 9.75 -10.05 4.88
CA LYS A 97 8.83 -9.59 3.83
C LYS A 97 7.38 -9.67 4.36
N PRO A 98 6.58 -8.60 4.21
CA PRO A 98 5.19 -8.63 4.64
C PRO A 98 4.45 -9.73 3.87
N LYS A 99 3.65 -10.52 4.59
CA LYS A 99 2.82 -11.57 4.01
C LYS A 99 1.39 -11.04 3.87
N LEU A 100 0.85 -11.13 2.67
CA LEU A 100 -0.57 -10.88 2.40
C LEU A 100 -1.30 -12.22 2.40
N VAL A 101 -2.42 -12.31 3.11
CA VAL A 101 -3.34 -13.44 3.07
C VAL A 101 -4.67 -12.96 2.50
N VAL A 102 -5.23 -13.72 1.56
CA VAL A 102 -6.51 -13.43 0.92
C VAL A 102 -7.42 -14.63 1.13
N ILE A 103 -8.55 -14.40 1.79
CA ILE A 103 -9.58 -15.41 2.04
C ILE A 103 -10.82 -15.03 1.21
N ILE A 104 -11.32 -15.96 0.41
CA ILE A 104 -12.56 -15.78 -0.36
C ILE A 104 -13.66 -16.62 0.31
N ASP A 105 -14.74 -15.95 0.71
CA ASP A 105 -15.81 -16.54 1.51
C ASP A 105 -17.00 -17.05 0.68
N ASN A 106 -17.88 -17.81 1.34
CA ASN A 106 -19.16 -18.30 0.82
C ASN A 106 -19.09 -19.36 -0.28
N PHE A 107 -18.05 -20.20 -0.28
CA PHE A 107 -18.04 -21.38 -1.14
C PHE A 107 -19.04 -22.43 -0.63
N GLY A 108 -19.64 -23.17 -1.57
CA GLY A 108 -20.59 -24.25 -1.28
C GLY A 108 -22.02 -24.02 -1.80
N TYR A 109 -22.42 -22.76 -2.01
CA TYR A 109 -23.75 -22.43 -2.53
C TYR A 109 -23.92 -22.70 -4.03
N SER A 110 -22.89 -22.46 -4.83
CA SER A 110 -22.98 -22.55 -6.30
C SER A 110 -21.76 -23.22 -6.92
N ASN A 111 -21.96 -23.73 -8.13
CA ASN A 111 -20.91 -24.23 -9.03
C ASN A 111 -21.06 -23.51 -10.37
N ASN A 112 -20.85 -22.20 -10.35
CA ASN A 112 -20.87 -21.35 -11.54
C ASN A 112 -19.45 -20.97 -11.97
N ASP A 113 -19.35 -20.23 -13.07
CA ASP A 113 -18.04 -19.92 -13.66
C ASP A 113 -17.21 -18.94 -12.83
N VAL A 114 -17.84 -18.14 -11.97
CA VAL A 114 -17.13 -17.28 -10.99
C VAL A 114 -16.41 -18.14 -9.95
N ILE A 115 -17.12 -19.10 -9.34
CA ILE A 115 -16.54 -20.04 -8.38
C ILE A 115 -15.41 -20.85 -9.02
N LYS A 116 -15.63 -21.38 -10.23
CA LYS A 116 -14.60 -22.09 -10.98
C LYS A 116 -13.42 -21.18 -11.35
N GLY A 117 -13.66 -19.90 -11.60
CA GLY A 117 -12.63 -18.89 -11.82
C GLY A 117 -11.70 -18.79 -10.63
N PHE A 118 -12.24 -18.59 -9.42
CA PHE A 118 -11.45 -18.53 -8.19
C PHE A 118 -10.67 -19.83 -7.93
N LEU A 119 -11.28 -20.98 -8.19
CA LEU A 119 -10.60 -22.28 -8.05
C LEU A 119 -9.37 -22.39 -8.96
N ARG A 120 -9.44 -21.87 -10.19
CA ARG A 120 -8.35 -21.96 -11.19
C ARG A 120 -7.32 -20.84 -11.12
N LEU A 121 -7.55 -19.79 -10.32
CA LEU A 121 -6.62 -18.67 -10.21
C LEU A 121 -5.23 -19.16 -9.80
N ASN A 122 -4.18 -18.81 -10.53
CA ASN A 122 -2.80 -19.19 -10.17
C ASN A 122 -2.19 -18.26 -9.12
N VAL A 123 -2.88 -18.10 -7.99
CA VAL A 123 -2.43 -17.33 -6.81
C VAL A 123 -2.77 -18.08 -5.52
N ASN A 124 -2.01 -17.78 -4.45
CA ASN A 124 -2.23 -18.33 -3.13
C ASN A 124 -3.41 -17.61 -2.46
N ILE A 125 -4.54 -18.29 -2.38
CA ILE A 125 -5.76 -17.85 -1.69
C ILE A 125 -6.30 -19.00 -0.84
N THR A 126 -7.00 -18.64 0.22
CA THR A 126 -7.73 -19.56 1.09
C THR A 126 -9.21 -19.49 0.75
N LEU A 127 -9.88 -20.64 0.62
CA LEU A 127 -11.30 -20.73 0.29
C LEU A 127 -12.10 -21.13 1.52
N SER A 128 -12.91 -20.21 2.05
CA SER A 128 -13.84 -20.53 3.13
C SER A 128 -15.07 -21.25 2.56
N VAL A 129 -15.15 -22.56 2.82
CA VAL A 129 -16.22 -23.44 2.34
C VAL A 129 -17.23 -23.69 3.46
N ILE A 130 -18.46 -23.23 3.27
CA ILE A 130 -19.53 -23.40 4.24
C ILE A 130 -20.00 -24.87 4.19
N PRO A 131 -20.04 -25.61 5.31
CA PRO A 131 -20.49 -26.99 5.34
C PRO A 131 -22.01 -27.11 5.08
N GLY A 132 -22.45 -28.29 4.64
CA GLY A 132 -23.88 -28.61 4.52
C GLY A 132 -24.59 -28.09 3.26
N HIS A 133 -23.93 -27.31 2.39
CA HIS A 133 -24.50 -26.89 1.11
C HIS A 133 -24.24 -27.90 -0.02
N ARG A 134 -25.09 -27.80 -1.07
CA ARG A 134 -25.09 -28.70 -2.23
C ARG A 134 -23.70 -28.91 -2.85
N TYR A 135 -22.87 -27.86 -2.89
CA TYR A 135 -21.56 -27.91 -3.54
C TYR A 135 -20.38 -27.82 -2.55
N SER A 136 -20.59 -27.89 -1.23
CA SER A 136 -19.51 -27.76 -0.25
C SER A 136 -18.39 -28.78 -0.46
N ARG A 137 -18.77 -30.07 -0.56
CA ARG A 137 -17.79 -31.15 -0.77
C ARG A 137 -17.04 -31.00 -2.10
N TRP A 138 -17.76 -30.59 -3.15
CA TRP A 138 -17.17 -30.34 -4.46
C TRP A 138 -16.17 -29.18 -4.41
N ALA A 139 -16.56 -28.04 -3.83
CA ALA A 139 -15.70 -26.85 -3.73
C ALA A 139 -14.43 -27.14 -2.93
N ALA A 140 -14.54 -27.83 -1.79
CA ALA A 140 -13.38 -28.22 -0.98
C ALA A 140 -12.46 -29.20 -1.72
N SER A 141 -13.03 -30.19 -2.42
CA SER A 141 -12.25 -31.17 -3.20
C SER A 141 -11.52 -30.51 -4.38
N GLU A 142 -12.23 -29.69 -5.15
CA GLU A 142 -11.65 -28.98 -6.29
C GLU A 142 -10.62 -27.95 -5.85
N GLY A 143 -10.86 -27.23 -4.75
CA GLY A 143 -9.88 -26.28 -4.23
C GLY A 143 -8.59 -26.99 -3.82
N LYS A 144 -8.66 -28.13 -3.12
CA LYS A 144 -7.46 -28.94 -2.82
C LYS A 144 -6.73 -29.41 -4.07
N LYS A 145 -7.45 -29.87 -5.10
CA LYS A 145 -6.85 -30.26 -6.39
C LYS A 145 -6.15 -29.09 -7.09
N ASN A 146 -6.65 -27.87 -6.92
CA ASN A 146 -6.06 -26.65 -7.47
C ASN A 146 -5.10 -25.97 -6.49
N ASN A 147 -4.54 -26.71 -5.53
CA ASN A 147 -3.56 -26.25 -4.54
C ASN A 147 -4.04 -25.02 -3.75
N LYS A 148 -5.32 -25.01 -3.36
CA LYS A 148 -5.90 -23.99 -2.48
C LYS A 148 -5.92 -24.49 -1.04
N GLU A 149 -5.69 -23.58 -0.11
CA GLU A 149 -6.02 -23.79 1.29
C GLU A 149 -7.55 -23.72 1.45
N ILE A 150 -8.12 -24.61 2.27
CA ILE A 150 -9.57 -24.72 2.53
C ILE A 150 -9.82 -24.58 4.01
#